data_AF-A0A2T2RYJ7-F1
#
_entry.id   AF-A0A2T2RYJ7-F1
#
_cell.length_a   1.000
_cell.length_b   1.000
_cell.length_c   1.000
_cell.angle_alpha   90.00
_cell.angle_beta   90.00
_cell.angle_gamma   90.00
#
_symmetry.space_group_name_H-M   'P 1'
#
loop_
_entity.id
_entity.type
_entity.pdbx_description
1 polymer ?
#
loop_
_entity_poly.entity_id
_entity_poly.type
_entity_poly.pdbx_seq_one_letter_code
_entity_poly.pdbx_strand_id
1 'polypeptide(L)'
;MHELEINFVRDREAASALAGPLPIPRPPVPLPYLVGGAIGVSVPLAVAGYGLWLGAQTEQVRREIQALDARLGQRQTGQQSRQQQRQQLEQTRAETQALASLFEQIKPLSALLQAIRERIPANVQLQRIEQSGTTPLDTTLTLSGFARSFETVNAFQLTLQRSPLLQA
;
A
#
# COMPACT_ATOMS: atom_id res chain seq x y z
N MET A 1 51.57 28.88 -88.56
CA MET A 1 52.86 28.36 -88.06
C MET A 1 53.86 29.50 -88.12
N HIS A 2 54.48 29.79 -86.96
CA HIS A 2 55.50 30.81 -86.67
C HIS A 2 55.11 32.26 -86.94
N GLU A 3 54.46 32.88 -85.94
CA GLU A 3 54.41 34.33 -85.81
C GLU A 3 55.40 34.74 -84.72
N LEU A 4 56.35 35.62 -85.08
CA LEU A 4 57.24 36.27 -84.13
C LEU A 4 56.51 37.45 -83.51
N GLU A 5 56.23 37.38 -82.21
CA GLU A 5 55.85 38.54 -81.41
C GLU A 5 57.08 39.15 -80.74
N ILE A 6 57.28 40.44 -81.00
CA ILE A 6 58.37 41.24 -80.46
C ILE A 6 57.89 41.85 -79.14
N ASN A 7 58.57 41.57 -78.03
CA ASN A 7 58.27 42.18 -76.73
C ASN A 7 59.37 43.17 -76.33
N PHE A 8 59.09 44.46 -76.57
CA PHE A 8 59.95 45.60 -76.22
C PHE A 8 59.74 46.13 -74.80
N VAL A 9 58.98 45.45 -73.93
CA VAL A 9 58.81 45.88 -72.52
C VAL A 9 59.79 45.12 -71.62
N ARG A 10 61.02 44.94 -72.09
CA ARG A 10 62.16 44.46 -71.32
C ARG A 10 63.19 45.57 -71.15
N ASP A 11 62.68 46.75 -70.84
CA ASP A 11 63.52 47.88 -70.49
C ASP A 11 62.81 48.72 -69.42
N ARG A 12 62.75 48.17 -68.20
CA ARG A 12 63.11 48.85 -66.95
C ARG A 12 62.66 48.05 -65.73
N GLU A 13 63.63 47.85 -64.86
CA GLU A 13 63.58 47.25 -63.55
C GLU A 13 62.43 47.76 -62.68
N ALA A 14 61.65 46.84 -62.09
CA ALA A 14 61.13 46.97 -60.72
C ALA A 14 60.52 45.64 -60.29
N ALA A 15 60.90 45.22 -59.08
CA ALA A 15 60.54 43.99 -58.43
C ALA A 15 59.04 43.62 -58.54
N SER A 16 58.77 42.36 -58.85
CA SER A 16 57.56 41.70 -58.37
C SER A 16 57.99 40.42 -57.67
N ALA A 17 58.70 40.62 -56.55
CA ALA A 17 58.77 39.63 -55.50
C ALA A 17 57.34 39.38 -55.02
N LEU A 18 57.00 38.10 -54.93
CA LEU A 18 55.77 37.56 -54.37
C LEU A 18 55.28 38.42 -53.21
N ALA A 19 54.17 39.13 -53.40
CA ALA A 19 53.46 39.78 -52.31
C ALA A 19 52.80 38.68 -51.46
N GLY A 20 53.60 38.02 -50.63
CA GLY A 20 53.10 37.35 -49.43
C GLY A 20 52.32 38.38 -48.60
N PRO A 21 51.32 37.95 -47.81
CA PRO A 21 50.50 38.86 -47.04
C PRO A 21 51.41 39.77 -46.22
N LEU A 22 51.33 41.08 -46.51
CA LEU A 22 52.03 42.09 -45.73
C LEU A 22 51.65 41.87 -44.26
N PRO A 23 52.64 41.75 -43.35
CA PRO A 23 52.34 41.68 -41.93
C PRO A 23 51.68 43.01 -41.54
N ILE A 24 50.36 42.97 -41.33
CA ILE A 24 49.62 44.10 -40.80
C ILE A 24 50.15 44.34 -39.39
N PRO A 25 50.79 45.49 -39.10
CA PRO A 25 51.25 45.78 -37.75
C PRO A 25 50.01 45.89 -36.85
N ARG A 26 49.81 44.88 -35.99
CA ARG A 26 48.78 44.97 -34.94
C ARG A 26 49.23 46.03 -33.95
N PRO A 27 48.45 47.09 -33.71
CA PRO A 27 48.79 48.03 -32.67
C PRO A 27 48.86 47.29 -31.32
N PRO A 28 49.84 47.61 -30.46
CA PRO A 28 49.93 47.01 -29.14
C PRO A 28 48.65 47.31 -28.37
N VAL A 29 47.96 46.25 -27.93
CA VAL A 29 46.71 46.38 -27.19
C VAL A 29 47.05 47.05 -25.85
N PRO A 30 46.46 48.20 -25.51
CA PRO A 30 46.79 48.89 -24.28
C PRO A 30 46.43 48.02 -23.08
N LEU A 31 47.33 47.97 -22.10
CA LEU A 31 47.15 47.23 -20.83
C LEU A 31 45.76 47.42 -20.19
N PRO A 32 45.12 48.61 -20.14
CA PRO A 32 43.79 48.75 -19.56
C PRO A 32 42.68 48.00 -20.30
N TYR A 33 42.79 47.77 -21.61
CA TYR A 33 41.80 46.98 -22.36
C TYR A 33 41.95 45.48 -22.08
N LEU A 34 43.19 44.99 -21.90
CA LEU A 34 43.43 43.61 -21.49
C LEU A 34 42.93 43.35 -20.06
N VAL A 35 43.22 44.29 -19.15
CA VAL A 35 42.75 44.20 -17.75
C VAL A 35 41.23 44.33 -17.68
N GLY A 36 40.64 45.29 -18.37
CA GLY A 36 39.19 45.48 -18.43
C GLY A 36 38.46 44.30 -19.07
N GLY A 37 39.01 43.73 -20.15
CA GLY A 37 38.48 42.53 -20.78
C GLY A 37 38.57 41.29 -19.88
N ALA A 38 39.70 41.10 -19.20
CA ALA A 38 39.87 40.00 -18.25
C ALA A 38 38.87 40.11 -17.08
N ILE A 39 38.73 41.30 -16.50
CA ILE A 39 37.75 41.54 -15.42
C ILE A 39 36.32 41.34 -15.93
N GLY A 40 35.99 41.92 -17.09
CA GLY A 40 34.66 41.87 -17.70
C GLY A 40 34.19 40.45 -18.02
N VAL A 41 35.12 39.54 -18.32
CA VAL A 41 34.80 38.11 -18.54
C VAL A 41 34.83 37.32 -17.23
N SER A 42 35.74 37.62 -16.31
CA SER A 42 35.91 36.86 -15.06
C SER A 42 34.70 36.95 -14.13
N VAL A 43 34.09 38.13 -13.99
CA VAL A 43 32.95 38.35 -13.09
C VAL A 43 31.71 37.54 -13.50
N PRO A 44 31.20 37.61 -14.75
CA PRO A 44 30.04 36.81 -15.15
C PRO A 44 30.34 35.30 -15.12
N LEU A 45 31.56 34.86 -15.43
CA LEU A 45 31.97 33.46 -15.30
C LEU A 45 31.91 32.98 -13.84
N ALA A 46 32.39 33.80 -12.90
CA ALA A 46 32.33 33.48 -11.48
C ALA A 46 30.88 33.39 -10.98
N VAL A 47 30.01 34.33 -11.38
CA VAL A 47 28.58 34.33 -11.02
C VAL A 47 27.86 33.12 -11.62
N ALA A 48 28.10 32.82 -12.90
CA ALA A 48 27.51 31.65 -13.56
C ALA A 48 27.99 30.33 -12.90
N GLY A 49 29.29 30.22 -12.62
CA GLY A 49 29.87 29.05 -11.94
C GLY A 49 29.30 28.86 -10.54
N TYR A 50 29.17 29.94 -9.77
CA TYR A 50 28.56 29.91 -8.44
C TYR A 50 27.08 29.51 -8.50
N GLY A 51 26.32 30.04 -9.46
CA GLY A 51 24.91 29.68 -9.68
C GLY A 51 24.73 28.19 -10.02
N LEU A 52 25.58 27.63 -10.88
CA LEU A 52 25.57 26.20 -11.22
C LEU A 52 25.90 25.32 -9.99
N TRP A 53 26.86 25.74 -9.17
CA TRP A 53 27.23 25.03 -7.95
C TRP A 53 26.11 25.03 -6.90
N LEU A 54 25.43 26.16 -6.69
CA LEU A 54 24.26 26.25 -5.79
C LEU A 54 23.08 25.44 -6.32
N GLY A 55 22.86 25.48 -7.64
CA GLY A 55 21.85 24.66 -8.31
C GLY A 55 22.05 23.17 -8.03
N ALA A 56 23.28 22.68 -8.19
CA ALA A 56 23.62 21.28 -7.95
C ALA A 56 23.36 20.84 -6.49
N GLN A 57 23.65 21.70 -5.50
CA GLN A 57 23.35 21.41 -4.09
C GLN A 57 21.85 21.43 -3.78
N THR A 58 21.13 22.44 -4.29
CA THR A 58 19.68 22.55 -4.07
C THR A 58 18.91 21.39 -4.68
N GLU A 59 19.38 20.85 -5.80
CA GLU A 59 18.78 19.70 -6.45
C GLU A 59 18.95 18.40 -5.64
N GLN A 60 20.10 18.21 -4.99
CA GLN A 60 20.32 17.08 -4.09
C GLN A 60 19.39 17.13 -2.87
N VAL A 61 19.32 18.28 -2.19
CA VAL A 61 18.44 18.48 -1.03
C VAL A 61 16.97 18.28 -1.43
N ARG A 62 16.57 18.77 -2.62
CA ARG A 62 15.21 18.61 -3.12
C ARG A 62 14.87 17.15 -3.44
N ARG A 63 15.83 16.37 -3.97
CA ARG A 63 15.67 14.92 -4.19
C ARG A 63 15.54 14.17 -2.86
N GLU A 64 16.30 14.55 -1.84
CA GLU A 64 16.15 13.96 -0.50
C GLU A 64 14.77 14.23 0.08
N ILE A 65 14.26 15.47 0.01
CA ILE A 65 12.90 15.79 0.46
C ILE A 65 11.85 14.95 -0.27
N GLN A 66 11.94 14.84 -1.61
CA GLN A 66 11.02 14.01 -2.39
C GLN A 66 11.11 12.51 -2.04
N ALA A 67 12.31 12.00 -1.81
CA ALA A 67 12.52 10.62 -1.38
C ALA A 67 11.96 10.37 0.04
N LEU A 68 12.08 11.35 0.94
CA LEU A 68 11.50 11.29 2.28
C LEU A 68 9.97 11.32 2.23
N ASP A 69 9.37 12.20 1.42
CA ASP A 69 7.91 12.25 1.23
C ASP A 69 7.37 10.96 0.62
N ALA A 70 8.06 10.38 -0.37
CA ALA A 70 7.69 9.09 -0.93
C ALA A 70 7.72 7.97 0.13
N ARG A 71 8.75 7.95 0.99
CA ARG A 71 8.86 7.00 2.10
C ARG A 71 7.78 7.21 3.16
N LEU A 72 7.43 8.46 3.47
CA LEU A 72 6.36 8.80 4.40
C LEU A 72 5.00 8.35 3.84
N GLY A 73 4.71 8.68 2.59
CA GLY A 73 3.48 8.25 1.91
C GLY A 73 3.34 6.72 1.86
N GLN A 74 4.42 5.99 1.58
CA GLN A 74 4.43 4.53 1.56
C GLN A 74 4.22 3.90 2.96
N ARG A 75 4.70 4.54 4.02
CA ARG A 75 4.38 4.10 5.40
C ARG A 75 2.96 4.46 5.80
N GLN A 76 2.41 5.56 5.30
CA GLN A 76 1.04 6.00 5.58
C GLN A 76 0.02 5.07 4.92
N THR A 77 0.25 4.66 3.67
CA THR A 77 -0.55 3.62 3.00
C THR A 77 -0.44 2.27 3.71
N GLY A 78 0.76 1.86 4.13
CA GLY A 78 0.95 0.65 4.94
C GLY A 78 0.30 0.70 6.34
N GLN A 79 0.07 1.89 6.90
CA GLN A 79 -0.70 2.06 8.14
C GLN A 79 -2.21 1.97 7.89
N GLN A 80 -2.72 2.53 6.79
CA GLN A 80 -4.12 2.36 6.39
C GLN A 80 -4.47 0.90 6.11
N SER A 81 -3.58 0.13 5.48
CA SER A 81 -3.77 -1.31 5.27
C SER A 81 -3.87 -2.07 6.60
N ARG A 82 -3.06 -1.68 7.60
CA ARG A 82 -3.13 -2.27 8.95
C ARG A 82 -4.38 -1.88 9.71
N GLN A 83 -4.89 -0.67 9.55
CA GLN A 83 -6.18 -0.26 10.12
C GLN A 83 -7.34 -1.02 9.48
N GLN A 84 -7.35 -1.20 8.15
CA GLN A 84 -8.36 -1.99 7.46
C GLN A 84 -8.31 -3.47 7.88
N GLN A 85 -7.13 -4.07 8.03
CA GLN A 85 -6.98 -5.43 8.56
C GLN A 85 -7.47 -5.56 10.00
N ARG A 86 -7.22 -4.56 10.86
CA ARG A 86 -7.74 -4.55 12.24
C ARG A 86 -9.26 -4.46 12.26
N GLN A 87 -9.86 -3.62 11.41
CA GLN A 87 -11.31 -3.51 11.29
C GLN A 87 -11.93 -4.83 10.79
N GLN A 88 -11.31 -5.49 9.81
CA GLN A 88 -11.74 -6.80 9.33
C GLN A 88 -11.62 -7.86 10.44
N LEU A 89 -10.52 -7.88 11.20
CA LEU A 89 -10.34 -8.79 12.33
C LEU A 89 -11.35 -8.53 13.46
N GLU A 90 -11.70 -7.27 13.75
CA GLU A 90 -12.72 -6.92 14.74
C GLU A 90 -14.12 -7.35 14.29
N GLN A 91 -14.47 -7.17 13.02
CA GLN A 91 -15.74 -7.65 12.46
C GLN A 91 -15.82 -9.18 12.48
N THR A 92 -14.79 -9.87 12.00
CA THR A 92 -14.74 -11.35 12.04
C THR A 92 -14.75 -11.87 13.48
N ARG A 93 -14.08 -11.19 14.42
CA ARG A 93 -14.13 -11.56 15.84
C ARG A 93 -15.50 -11.31 16.46
N ALA A 94 -16.19 -10.22 16.08
CA ALA A 94 -17.55 -9.96 16.52
C ALA A 94 -18.54 -11.00 15.97
N GLU A 95 -18.40 -11.41 14.71
CA GLU A 95 -19.19 -12.50 14.11
C GLU A 95 -18.90 -13.83 14.81
N THR A 96 -17.62 -14.17 15.02
CA THR A 96 -17.24 -15.41 15.68
C THR A 96 -17.66 -15.43 17.15
N GLN A 97 -17.63 -14.28 17.84
CA GLN A 97 -18.08 -14.15 19.21
C GLN A 97 -19.61 -14.17 19.32
N ALA A 98 -20.34 -13.67 18.32
CA ALA A 98 -21.78 -13.86 18.22
C ALA A 98 -22.13 -15.34 17.99
N LEU A 99 -21.35 -16.08 17.20
CA LEU A 99 -21.51 -17.53 17.07
C LEU A 99 -21.17 -18.25 18.38
N ALA A 100 -20.09 -17.86 19.06
CA ALA A 100 -19.68 -18.46 20.33
C ALA A 100 -20.68 -18.15 21.46
N SER A 101 -21.27 -16.96 21.50
CA SER A 101 -22.29 -16.60 22.49
C SER A 101 -23.60 -17.38 22.27
N LEU A 102 -23.94 -17.75 21.03
CA LEU A 102 -25.02 -18.70 20.78
C LEU A 102 -24.71 -20.06 21.44
N PHE A 103 -23.46 -20.51 21.45
CA PHE A 103 -23.06 -21.75 22.13
C PHE A 103 -23.02 -21.64 23.66
N GLU A 104 -22.69 -20.49 24.23
CA GLU A 104 -22.73 -20.28 25.69
C GLU A 104 -24.15 -20.09 26.23
N GLN A 105 -25.05 -19.53 25.43
CA GLN A 105 -26.41 -19.17 25.86
C GLN A 105 -27.46 -20.27 25.60
N ILE A 106 -27.16 -21.24 24.74
CA ILE A 106 -27.97 -22.45 24.57
C ILE A 106 -27.39 -23.53 25.50
N LYS A 107 -28.14 -23.97 26.53
CA LYS A 107 -27.81 -25.24 27.21
C LYS A 107 -27.60 -26.30 26.12
N PRO A 108 -26.41 -26.89 25.97
CA PRO A 108 -26.09 -27.68 24.79
C PRO A 108 -27.14 -28.80 24.67
N LEU A 109 -27.77 -28.91 23.49
CA LEU A 109 -28.81 -29.91 23.23
C LEU A 109 -28.34 -31.32 23.60
N SER A 110 -27.04 -31.59 23.45
CA SER A 110 -26.39 -32.82 23.90
C SER A 110 -26.58 -33.08 25.40
N ALA A 111 -26.48 -32.07 26.28
CA ALA A 111 -26.71 -32.21 27.71
C ALA A 111 -28.19 -32.46 28.04
N LEU A 112 -29.12 -31.84 27.31
CA LEU A 112 -30.56 -32.09 27.44
C LEU A 112 -30.90 -33.51 26.99
N LEU A 113 -30.38 -33.96 25.84
CA LEU A 113 -30.57 -35.31 25.34
C LEU A 113 -29.97 -36.38 26.27
N GLN A 114 -28.80 -36.08 26.85
CA GLN A 114 -28.16 -36.95 27.84
C GLN A 114 -29.01 -37.06 29.11
N ALA A 115 -29.51 -35.93 29.63
CA ALA A 115 -30.38 -35.91 30.80
C ALA A 115 -31.72 -36.62 30.57
N ILE A 116 -32.27 -36.55 29.35
CA ILE A 116 -33.46 -37.31 28.96
C ILE A 116 -33.10 -38.79 28.94
N ARG A 117 -32.03 -39.20 28.24
CA ARG A 117 -31.58 -40.61 28.15
C ARG A 117 -31.38 -41.25 29.52
N GLU A 118 -30.72 -40.58 30.45
CA GLU A 118 -30.43 -41.10 31.79
C GLU A 118 -31.69 -41.29 32.65
N ARG A 119 -32.81 -40.65 32.29
CA ARG A 119 -34.07 -40.66 33.04
C ARG A 119 -35.22 -41.35 32.30
N ILE A 120 -35.00 -41.90 31.12
CA ILE A 120 -36.01 -42.72 30.43
C ILE A 120 -36.20 -44.02 31.23
N PRO A 121 -37.38 -44.28 31.80
CA PRO A 121 -37.64 -45.55 32.44
C PRO A 121 -37.76 -46.66 31.38
N ALA A 122 -37.38 -47.90 31.73
CA ALA A 122 -37.27 -49.03 30.80
C ALA A 122 -38.57 -49.43 30.06
N ASN A 123 -39.70 -48.85 30.46
CA ASN A 123 -41.05 -49.07 29.94
C ASN A 123 -41.58 -47.93 29.05
N VAL A 124 -40.76 -46.91 28.76
CA VAL A 124 -41.07 -45.81 27.84
C VAL A 124 -40.06 -45.81 26.69
N GLN A 125 -40.54 -45.84 25.46
CA GLN A 125 -39.71 -45.78 24.26
C GLN A 125 -39.99 -44.48 23.50
N LEU A 126 -39.00 -43.59 23.47
CA LEU A 126 -39.06 -42.39 22.65
C LEU A 126 -38.73 -42.75 21.19
N GLN A 127 -39.55 -42.27 20.26
CA GLN A 127 -39.31 -42.44 18.83
C GLN A 127 -38.83 -41.15 18.17
N ARG A 128 -39.36 -40.01 18.62
CA ARG A 128 -39.02 -38.73 18.03
C ARG A 128 -38.97 -37.64 19.07
N ILE A 129 -37.93 -36.82 18.93
CA ILE A 129 -37.67 -35.63 19.71
C ILE A 129 -37.61 -34.50 18.69
N GLU A 130 -38.60 -33.62 18.71
CA GLU A 130 -38.66 -32.44 17.85
C GLU A 130 -38.40 -31.19 18.69
N GLN A 131 -37.53 -30.31 18.20
CA GLN A 131 -37.26 -29.01 18.81
C GLN A 131 -37.86 -27.93 17.91
N SER A 132 -38.69 -27.06 18.47
CA SER A 132 -39.31 -25.94 17.76
C SER A 132 -39.08 -24.65 18.55
N GLY A 133 -38.55 -23.64 17.89
CA GLY A 133 -38.22 -22.35 18.50
C GLY A 133 -37.23 -21.56 17.65
N THR A 134 -37.42 -20.26 17.52
CA THR A 134 -36.54 -19.36 16.76
C THR A 134 -35.42 -18.76 17.62
N THR A 135 -35.44 -19.00 18.93
CA THR A 135 -34.51 -18.38 19.88
C THR A 135 -34.12 -19.38 20.99
N PRO A 136 -32.86 -19.35 21.48
CA PRO A 136 -32.39 -20.20 22.58
C PRO A 136 -33.26 -20.18 23.84
N LEU A 137 -33.94 -19.06 24.10
CA LEU A 137 -34.78 -18.85 25.28
C LEU A 137 -36.24 -19.32 25.10
N ASP A 138 -36.68 -19.56 23.87
CA ASP A 138 -38.05 -19.97 23.53
C ASP A 138 -38.05 -21.29 22.77
N THR A 139 -37.31 -22.26 23.33
CA THR A 139 -37.17 -23.59 22.77
C THR A 139 -38.23 -24.51 23.36
N THR A 140 -39.20 -24.91 22.53
CA THR A 140 -40.19 -25.94 22.86
C THR A 140 -39.68 -27.31 22.42
N LEU A 141 -39.72 -28.30 23.32
CA LEU A 141 -39.33 -29.68 23.04
C LEU A 141 -40.57 -30.58 23.00
N THR A 142 -40.84 -31.19 21.85
CA THR A 142 -41.94 -32.14 21.66
C THR A 142 -41.39 -33.56 21.65
N LEU A 143 -41.81 -34.36 22.63
CA LEU A 143 -41.43 -35.76 22.77
C LEU A 143 -42.58 -36.66 22.33
N SER A 144 -42.31 -37.62 21.45
CA SER A 144 -43.30 -38.62 21.01
C SER A 144 -42.73 -40.03 21.04
N GLY A 145 -43.57 -40.99 21.41
CA GLY A 145 -43.15 -42.36 21.65
C GLY A 145 -44.28 -43.25 22.18
N PHE A 146 -43.89 -44.44 22.64
CA PHE A 146 -44.80 -45.46 23.15
C PHE A 146 -44.49 -45.78 24.61
N ALA A 147 -45.52 -46.02 25.40
CA ALA A 147 -45.42 -46.42 26.79
C ALA A 147 -46.37 -47.58 27.08
N ARG A 148 -46.02 -48.43 28.04
CA ARG A 148 -46.84 -49.60 28.41
C ARG A 148 -48.12 -49.23 29.17
N SER A 149 -48.17 -48.08 29.84
CA SER A 149 -49.37 -47.58 30.53
C SER A 149 -49.35 -46.05 30.70
N PHE A 150 -50.52 -45.43 30.89
CA PHE A 150 -50.64 -43.99 31.15
C PHE A 150 -49.90 -43.54 32.42
N GLU A 151 -49.85 -44.40 33.45
CA GLU A 151 -49.12 -44.14 34.68
C GLU A 151 -47.61 -43.92 34.42
N THR A 152 -47.04 -44.70 33.51
CA THR A 152 -45.61 -44.58 33.16
C THR A 152 -45.29 -43.29 32.41
N VAL A 153 -46.24 -42.79 31.59
CA VAL A 153 -46.12 -41.49 30.93
C VAL A 153 -46.15 -40.36 31.96
N ASN A 154 -47.10 -40.41 32.90
CA ASN A 154 -47.23 -39.41 33.95
C ASN A 154 -46.01 -39.38 34.88
N ALA A 155 -45.51 -40.55 35.30
CA ALA A 155 -44.30 -40.65 36.11
C ALA A 155 -43.06 -40.09 35.39
N PHE A 156 -42.95 -40.34 34.08
CA PHE A 156 -41.90 -39.77 33.25
C PHE A 156 -42.01 -38.25 33.13
N GLN A 157 -43.21 -37.72 32.89
CA GLN A 157 -43.47 -36.27 32.85
C GLN A 157 -43.08 -35.58 34.17
N LEU A 158 -43.46 -36.15 35.32
CA LEU A 158 -43.10 -35.63 36.64
C LEU A 158 -41.58 -35.67 36.89
N THR A 159 -40.90 -36.68 36.35
CA THR A 159 -39.45 -36.83 36.46
C THR A 159 -38.70 -35.80 35.60
N LEU A 160 -39.24 -35.46 34.43
CA LEU A 160 -38.71 -34.40 33.57
C LEU A 160 -38.93 -33.01 34.21
N GLN A 161 -40.12 -32.74 34.76
CA GLN A 161 -40.42 -31.47 35.45
C GLN A 161 -39.54 -31.22 36.69
N ARG A 162 -39.10 -32.29 37.36
CA ARG A 162 -38.15 -32.21 38.49
C ARG A 162 -36.69 -32.05 38.07
N SER A 163 -36.38 -32.03 36.78
CA SER A 163 -35.00 -31.89 36.29
C SER A 163 -34.55 -30.42 36.32
N PRO A 164 -33.42 -30.07 36.96
CA PRO A 164 -32.90 -28.70 36.96
C PRO A 164 -32.48 -28.21 35.55
N LEU A 165 -32.34 -29.14 34.60
CA LEU A 165 -32.02 -28.82 33.22
C LEU A 165 -33.25 -28.45 32.39
N LEU A 166 -34.45 -28.95 32.76
CA LEU A 166 -35.72 -28.81 32.04
C LEU A 166 -36.77 -28.00 32.82
N GLN A 167 -36.41 -27.45 33.97
CA GLN A 167 -37.22 -26.45 34.68
C GLN A 167 -37.28 -25.18 33.83
N ALA A 168 -38.50 -24.81 33.44
CA ALA A 168 -38.84 -23.48 32.93
C ALA A 168 -38.82 -22.47 34.07
#